data_AF-A0A7C5ZLC0-F1
#
_entry.id   AF-A0A7C5ZLC0-F1
#
_cell.length_a   1.000
_cell.length_b   1.000
_cell.length_c   1.000
_cell.angle_alpha   90.00
_cell.angle_beta   90.00
_cell.angle_gamma   90.00
#
_symmetry.space_group_name_H-M   'P 1'
#
loop_
_entity.id
_entity.type
_entity.pdbx_description
1 polymer ?
#
loop_
_entity_poly.entity_id
_entity_poly.type
_entity_poly.pdbx_seq_one_letter_code
_entity_poly.pdbx_strand_id
1 'polypeptide(L)' 'MEMFVITIVIMIVAIIVFSRLSLGPKMKCTRCEGTGQVNERWPDPKEPGGWHRVEGRCPKCKGKGKV' A
#
# COMPACT_ATOMS: atom_id res chain seq x y z
N MET A 1 31.53 16.98 26.82
CA MET A 1 31.26 15.72 26.07
C MET A 1 29.82 15.25 26.24
N GLU A 2 29.29 15.19 27.47
CA GLU A 2 27.94 14.67 27.74
C GLU A 2 26.80 15.39 26.98
N MET A 3 26.78 16.73 26.99
CA MET A 3 25.77 17.52 26.28
C MET A 3 25.76 17.29 24.76
N PHE A 4 26.92 17.02 24.16
CA PHE A 4 27.08 16.78 22.72
C PHE A 4 26.58 15.38 22.32
N VAL A 5 26.83 14.39 23.19
CA VAL A 5 26.32 13.03 23.00
C VAL A 5 24.80 13.01 23.09
N ILE A 6 24.21 13.73 24.06
CA ILE A 6 22.76 13.82 24.23
C ILE A 6 22.09 14.44 23.00
N THR A 7 22.65 15.51 22.43
CA THR A 7 22.09 16.16 21.23
C THR A 7 22.14 15.24 20.00
N ILE A 8 23.23 14.50 19.81
CA ILE A 8 23.36 13.52 18.72
C ILE A 8 22.31 12.41 18.87
N VAL A 9 22.11 11.88 20.08
CA VAL A 9 21.12 10.83 20.34
C VAL A 9 19.71 11.32 20.03
N ILE A 10 19.34 12.53 20.47
CA ILE A 10 18.02 13.11 20.18
C ILE A 10 17.81 13.29 18.68
N MET A 11 18.83 13.77 17.95
CA MET A 11 18.77 13.91 16.50
C MET A 11 18.56 12.56 15.79
N ILE A 12 19.28 11.52 16.18
CA ILE A 12 19.14 10.17 15.60
C ILE A 12 17.72 9.64 15.85
N VAL A 13 17.21 9.77 17.07
CA VAL A 13 15.84 9.35 17.42
C VAL A 13 14.81 10.13 16.60
N ALA A 14 14.96 11.45 16.47
CA ALA A 14 14.07 12.29 15.68
C ALA A 14 14.06 11.87 14.20
N ILE A 15 15.21 11.58 13.61
CA ILE A 15 15.33 11.11 12.22
C ILE A 15 14.63 9.76 12.04
N ILE A 16 14.81 8.82 12.96
CA ILE A 16 14.19 7.50 12.90
C ILE A 16 12.66 7.62 12.99
N VAL A 17 12.16 8.39 13.96
CA VAL A 17 10.72 8.61 14.16
C VAL A 17 10.12 9.30 12.95
N PHE A 18 10.76 10.36 12.45
CA PHE A 18 10.29 11.11 11.29
C PHE A 18 10.29 10.26 10.02
N SER A 19 11.32 9.45 9.81
CA SER A 19 11.41 8.54 8.65
C SER A 19 10.33 7.45 8.67
N ARG A 20 9.93 6.99 9.87
CA ARG A 20 8.84 6.02 10.03
C ARG A 20 7.46 6.65 9.84
N LEU A 21 7.31 7.93 10.18
CA LEU A 21 6.05 8.65 10.07
C LEU A 21 5.81 9.22 8.67
N SER A 22 6.87 9.65 7.98
CA SER A 22 6.84 10.24 6.63
C SER A 22 6.84 9.22 5.49
N LEU A 23 6.30 8.01 5.71
CA LEU A 23 5.80 7.21 4.59
C LEU A 23 4.63 8.01 3.99
N GLY A 24 4.94 8.76 2.93
CA GLY A 24 4.12 9.82 2.32
C GLY A 24 2.68 9.44 1.98
N PRO A 25 1.91 10.37 1.41
CA PRO A 25 0.49 10.17 1.14
C PRO A 25 0.29 8.91 0.30
N LYS A 26 -0.14 7.82 0.95
CA LYS A 26 -0.37 6.54 0.31
C LYS A 26 -1.50 6.74 -0.68
N MET A 27 -1.17 6.71 -1.97
CA MET A 27 -2.12 7.03 -3.01
C MET A 27 -3.22 5.97 -3.02
N LYS A 28 -4.46 6.43 -3.17
CA LYS A 28 -5.62 5.54 -3.32
C LYS A 28 -5.33 4.59 -4.48
N CYS A 29 -5.43 3.28 -4.24
CA CYS A 29 -5.19 2.30 -5.28
C CYS A 29 -6.23 2.47 -6.37
N THR A 30 -5.80 2.84 -7.58
CA THR A 30 -6.70 3.11 -8.71
C THR A 30 -7.44 1.87 -9.20
N ARG A 31 -6.94 0.66 -8.90
CA ARG A 31 -7.56 -0.59 -9.36
C ARG A 31 -8.72 -1.06 -8.49
N CYS A 32 -8.63 -0.89 -7.18
CA CYS A 32 -9.71 -1.24 -6.25
C CYS A 32 -10.42 -0.01 -5.69
N GLU A 33 -10.09 1.17 -6.20
CA GLU A 33 -10.60 2.45 -5.72
C GLU A 33 -10.63 2.56 -4.20
N GLY A 34 -9.54 2.19 -3.52
CA GLY A 34 -9.47 2.33 -2.06
C GLY A 34 -10.08 1.16 -1.27
N THR A 35 -10.90 0.30 -1.88
CA THR A 35 -11.63 -0.75 -1.16
C THR A 35 -10.73 -1.91 -0.70
N GLY A 36 -9.58 -2.10 -1.36
CA GLY A 36 -8.71 -3.26 -1.12
C GLY A 36 -9.21 -4.56 -1.75
N GLN A 37 -10.40 -4.56 -2.36
CA GLN A 37 -11.01 -5.74 -2.97
C GLN A 37 -11.28 -5.52 -4.46
N VAL A 38 -11.35 -6.62 -5.22
CA VAL A 38 -11.70 -6.64 -6.64
C VAL A 38 -12.80 -7.67 -6.86
N ASN A 39 -13.76 -7.33 -7.70
CA ASN A 39 -14.81 -8.24 -8.17
C ASN A 39 -15.06 -7.92 -9.65
N GLU A 40 -14.15 -8.40 -10.48
CA GLU A 40 -14.15 -8.16 -11.92
C GLU A 40 -14.57 -9.45 -12.64
N ARG A 41 -15.48 -9.32 -13.61
CA ARG A 41 -15.94 -10.44 -14.44
C ARG A 41 -15.90 -10.01 -15.90
N TRP A 42 -15.30 -10.82 -16.77
CA TRP A 42 -15.24 -10.57 -18.21
C TRP A 42 -15.39 -11.88 -19.01
N PRO A 43 -15.89 -11.82 -20.25
CA PRO A 43 -16.10 -13.02 -21.06
C PRO A 43 -14.76 -13.68 -21.44
N ASP A 44 -14.73 -15.01 -21.43
CA ASP A 44 -13.56 -15.79 -21.88
C ASP A 44 -13.57 -15.93 -23.41
N PRO A 45 -12.57 -15.40 -24.14
CA PRO A 45 -12.48 -15.60 -25.59
C PRO A 45 -12.18 -17.05 -26.01
N LYS A 46 -11.72 -17.91 -25.09
CA LYS A 46 -11.38 -19.31 -25.39
C LYS A 46 -12.55 -20.28 -25.27
N GLU A 47 -13.55 -19.96 -24.45
CA GLU A 47 -14.72 -20.81 -24.21
C GLU A 47 -16.00 -20.00 -24.47
N PRO A 48 -16.80 -20.33 -25.50
CA PRO A 48 -18.07 -19.66 -25.74
C PRO A 48 -19.02 -19.91 -24.55
N GLY A 49 -19.33 -18.84 -23.81
CA GLY A 49 -20.11 -18.90 -22.55
C GLY A 49 -19.27 -18.95 -21.28
N GLY A 50 -17.95 -19.06 -21.40
CA GLY A 50 -16.99 -18.99 -20.30
C GLY A 50 -16.85 -17.57 -19.74
N TRP A 51 -16.55 -17.48 -18.44
CA TRP A 51 -16.34 -16.21 -17.75
C TRP A 51 -15.06 -16.27 -16.94
N HIS A 52 -14.18 -15.29 -17.13
CA HIS A 52 -13.11 -15.00 -16.20
C HIS A 52 -13.68 -14.24 -15.01
N ARG A 53 -13.26 -14.62 -13.81
CA ARG A 53 -13.61 -13.92 -12.57
C ARG A 53 -12.35 -13.67 -11.76
N VAL A 54 -12.19 -12.43 -11.32
CA VAL A 54 -11.20 -12.02 -10.33
C VAL A 54 -11.95 -11.48 -9.12
N GLU A 55 -11.92 -12.26 -8.06
CA GLU A 55 -12.61 -11.99 -6.80
C GLU A 55 -11.60 -11.98 -5.64
N GLY A 56 -11.81 -11.08 -4.69
CA GLY A 56 -11.12 -11.07 -3.41
C GLY A 56 -10.09 -9.95 -3.31
N ARG A 57 -8.88 -10.28 -2.83
CA ARG A 57 -7.90 -9.27 -2.45
C ARG A 57 -7.29 -8.61 -3.69
N CYS A 58 -7.36 -7.28 -3.76
CA CYS A 58 -6.78 -6.52 -4.87
C CYS A 58 -5.28 -6.83 -5.00
N PRO A 59 -4.82 -7.40 -6.13
CA PRO A 59 -3.42 -7.81 -6.30
C PRO A 59 -2.47 -6.61 -6.32
N LYS A 60 -2.94 -5.45 -6.81
CA LYS A 60 -2.16 -4.21 -6.91
C LYS A 60 -1.79 -3.62 -5.54
N CYS A 61 -2.75 -3.53 -4.61
CA CYS A 61 -2.51 -2.97 -3.27
C CYS A 61 -2.39 -4.03 -2.17
N LYS A 62 -2.42 -5.32 -2.52
CA LYS A 62 -2.40 -6.46 -1.58
C LYS A 62 -3.45 -6.32 -0.46
N GLY A 63 -4.63 -5.80 -0.78
CA GLY A 63 -5.72 -5.61 0.20
C GLY A 63 -5.65 -4.35 1.05
N LYS A 64 -4.65 -3.49 0.85
CA LYS A 64 -4.45 -2.30 1.69
C LYS A 64 -5.31 -1.09 1.28
N GLY A 65 -5.96 -1.14 0.12
CA GLY A 65 -6.69 -0.01 -0.47
C GLY A 65 -5.80 1.12 -1.01
N LYS A 66 -4.49 1.05 -0.74
CA LYS A 66 -3.52 2.09 -1.05
C LYS A 66 -2.18 1.48 -1.47
N VAL A 67 -1.49 2.17 -2.36
CA VAL A 67 -0.16 1.82 -2.88
C VAL A 67 0.88 2.82 -2.40
#